data_AF-A0A7C6Y7B4-F1
#
_entry.id   AF-A0A7C6Y7B4-F1
#
_cell.length_a   1.000
_cell.length_b   1.000
_cell.length_c   1.000
_cell.angle_alpha   90.00
_cell.angle_beta   90.00
_cell.angle_gamma   90.00
#
_symmetry.space_group_name_H-M   'P 1'
#
loop_
_entity.id
_entity.type
_entity.pdbx_description
1 polymer ?
#
loop_
_entity_poly.entity_id
_entity_poly.type
_entity_poly.pdbx_seq_one_letter_code
_entity_poly.pdbx_strand_id
1 'polypeptide(L)'
;MKYCPNCGEEIFENSRFCSRCGSDFQTATTHQPRSDDAPSAGFAVLGFFFPIVGLILYLVWQKDYPLKAKSCGKGALIGFITNIVLGICYGILMARMVLEHF
;
A
#
# COMPACT_ATOMS: atom_id res chain seq x y z
N MET A 1 -14.42 -6.50 -32.06
CA MET A 1 -15.75 -5.94 -31.78
C MET A 1 -16.10 -6.18 -30.32
N LYS A 2 -16.38 -5.11 -29.57
CA LYS A 2 -16.75 -5.16 -28.15
C LYS A 2 -18.24 -4.82 -28.04
N TYR A 3 -18.96 -5.41 -27.10
CA TYR A 3 -20.38 -5.15 -26.87
C TYR A 3 -20.61 -4.65 -25.45
N CYS A 4 -21.60 -3.80 -25.30
CA CYS A 4 -22.03 -3.26 -24.01
C CYS A 4 -22.65 -4.35 -23.13
N PRO A 5 -22.16 -4.60 -21.90
CA PRO A 5 -22.76 -5.55 -20.96
C PRO A 5 -24.14 -5.12 -20.42
N ASN A 6 -24.51 -3.85 -20.55
CA ASN A 6 -25.77 -3.31 -20.03
C ASN A 6 -26.91 -3.35 -21.08
N CYS A 7 -26.60 -2.98 -22.33
CA CYS A 7 -27.59 -2.79 -23.39
C CYS A 7 -27.32 -3.59 -24.68
N GLY A 8 -26.19 -4.32 -24.76
CA GLY A 8 -25.88 -5.19 -25.89
C GLY A 8 -25.46 -4.47 -27.19
N GLU A 9 -25.32 -3.15 -27.18
CA GLU A 9 -24.89 -2.36 -28.34
C GLU A 9 -23.42 -2.59 -28.67
N GLU A 10 -23.04 -2.48 -29.95
CA GLU A 10 -21.64 -2.50 -30.34
C GLU A 10 -20.90 -1.25 -29.85
N ILE A 11 -19.70 -1.45 -29.32
CA ILE A 11 -18.85 -0.38 -28.79
C ILE A 11 -17.61 -0.28 -29.66
N PHE A 12 -17.37 0.93 -30.17
CA PHE A 12 -16.13 1.27 -30.85
C PHE A 12 -14.95 1.25 -29.87
N GLU A 13 -13.80 0.73 -30.30
CA GLU A 13 -12.65 0.50 -29.40
C GLU A 13 -12.09 1.76 -28.72
N ASN A 14 -12.46 2.95 -29.21
CA ASN A 14 -12.03 4.25 -28.67
C ASN A 14 -13.13 5.04 -27.94
N SER A 15 -14.33 4.48 -27.71
CA SER A 15 -15.38 5.16 -26.94
C SER A 15 -15.29 4.83 -25.44
N ARG A 16 -15.25 5.87 -24.60
CA ARG A 16 -15.22 5.75 -23.13
C ARG A 16 -16.59 5.37 -22.55
N PHE A 17 -17.64 5.86 -23.20
CA PHE A 17 -19.03 5.70 -22.76
C PHE A 17 -19.86 5.04 -23.85
N CYS A 18 -20.91 4.33 -23.44
CA CYS A 18 -21.93 3.88 -24.38
C CYS A 18 -22.69 5.05 -24.99
N SER A 19 -22.74 5.13 -26.31
CA SER A 19 -23.58 6.11 -27.01
C SER A 19 -25.09 5.84 -26.82
N ARG A 20 -25.48 4.61 -26.43
CA ARG A 20 -26.89 4.22 -26.29
C ARG A 20 -27.42 4.30 -24.87
N CYS A 21 -26.72 3.74 -23.88
CA CYS A 21 -27.17 3.73 -22.48
C CYS A 21 -26.37 4.64 -21.53
N GLY A 22 -25.30 5.27 -22.01
CA GLY A 22 -24.44 6.15 -21.19
C GLY A 22 -23.53 5.44 -20.18
N SER A 23 -23.54 4.10 -20.08
CA SER A 23 -22.65 3.40 -19.15
C SER A 23 -21.20 3.46 -19.60
N ASP A 24 -20.29 3.73 -18.66
CA ASP A 24 -18.84 3.63 -18.85
C ASP A 24 -18.45 2.15 -18.97
N PHE A 25 -17.68 1.79 -20.01
CA PHE A 25 -17.13 0.43 -20.18
C PHE A 25 -15.62 0.38 -19.97
N GLN A 26 -15.01 1.52 -19.65
CA GLN A 26 -13.59 1.58 -19.31
C GLN A 26 -13.31 0.92 -17.95
N THR A 27 -14.36 0.58 -17.21
CA THR A 27 -14.35 -0.14 -15.93
C THR A 27 -14.28 -1.67 -16.01
N ALA A 28 -14.03 -2.27 -17.19
CA ALA A 28 -13.66 -3.69 -17.28
C ALA A 28 -12.16 -3.94 -17.57
N THR A 29 -11.37 -2.88 -17.74
CA THR A 29 -9.90 -2.97 -17.91
C THR A 29 -9.31 -1.66 -17.41
N THR A 30 -9.15 -1.42 -16.11
CA THR A 30 -7.90 -1.71 -15.40
C THR A 30 -8.08 -1.32 -13.92
N HIS A 31 -8.63 -2.20 -13.09
CA HIS A 31 -8.07 -2.43 -11.74
C HIS A 31 -7.18 -3.67 -11.82
N GLN A 32 -6.41 -3.79 -12.91
CA GLN A 32 -5.27 -4.68 -12.91
C GLN A 32 -4.17 -3.96 -12.13
N PRO A 33 -3.45 -4.65 -11.23
CA PRO A 33 -2.22 -4.11 -10.67
C PRO A 33 -1.39 -3.55 -11.82
N ARG A 34 -0.97 -2.29 -11.72
CA ARG A 34 -0.20 -1.61 -12.76
C ARG A 34 1.02 -2.49 -13.04
N SER A 35 1.48 -2.62 -14.29
CA SER A 35 2.68 -3.42 -14.63
C SER A 35 3.93 -3.07 -13.81
N ASP A 36 3.91 -1.93 -13.12
CA ASP A 36 4.94 -1.42 -12.23
C ASP A 36 4.77 -1.85 -10.75
N ASP A 37 3.87 -2.80 -10.49
CA ASP A 37 3.62 -3.42 -9.18
C ASP A 37 4.73 -4.40 -8.78
N ALA A 38 5.93 -3.86 -8.59
CA ALA A 38 7.07 -4.58 -8.04
C ALA A 38 7.25 -4.27 -6.55
N PRO A 39 7.58 -5.27 -5.71
CA PRO A 39 7.96 -5.04 -4.33
C PRO A 39 9.21 -4.16 -4.30
N SER A 40 9.10 -3.00 -3.68
CA SER A 40 10.19 -2.03 -3.60
C SER A 40 10.67 -1.95 -2.14
N ALA A 41 11.91 -2.36 -1.90
CA ALA A 41 12.50 -2.40 -0.57
C ALA A 41 12.61 -0.99 0.06
N GLY A 42 12.82 0.05 -0.76
CA GLY A 42 12.95 1.43 -0.28
C GLY A 42 11.73 1.92 0.49
N PHE A 43 10.51 1.51 0.12
CA PHE A 43 9.31 1.90 0.86
C PHE A 43 9.17 1.18 2.21
N ALA A 44 9.70 -0.04 2.33
CA ALA A 44 9.76 -0.73 3.62
C ALA A 44 10.72 -0.03 4.58
N VAL A 45 11.88 0.43 4.07
CA VAL A 45 12.85 1.21 4.85
C VAL A 45 12.24 2.56 5.27
N LEU A 46 11.57 3.28 4.36
CA LEU A 46 10.86 4.51 4.71
C LEU A 46 9.81 4.30 5.81
N GLY A 47 9.04 3.21 5.73
CA GLY A 47 8.07 2.84 6.76
C GLY A 47 8.71 2.50 8.11
N PHE A 48 9.92 1.93 8.12
CA PHE A 48 10.67 1.64 9.34
C PHE A 48 11.06 2.91 10.11
N PHE A 49 11.54 3.95 9.42
CA PHE A 49 11.94 5.22 10.05
C PHE A 49 10.74 6.11 10.41
N PHE A 50 9.69 6.10 9.59
CA PHE A 50 8.50 6.92 9.77
C PHE A 50 7.24 6.05 9.70
N PRO A 51 6.87 5.37 10.80
CA PRO A 51 5.76 4.40 10.81
C PRO A 51 4.43 5.00 10.37
N ILE A 52 4.19 6.29 10.65
CA ILE A 52 3.00 7.03 10.21
C ILE A 52 2.96 7.12 8.67
N VAL A 53 4.08 7.45 8.02
CA VAL A 53 4.16 7.55 6.56
C VAL A 53 3.93 6.18 5.92
N GLY A 54 4.49 5.12 6.51
CA GLY A 54 4.27 3.74 6.07
C GLY A 54 2.79 3.32 6.14
N LEU A 55 2.06 3.72 7.19
CA LEU A 55 0.63 3.44 7.34
C LEU A 55 -0.24 4.24 6.35
N ILE A 56 0.10 5.50 6.09
CA ILE A 56 -0.61 6.33 5.10
C ILE A 56 -0.43 5.75 3.69
N LEU A 57 0.80 5.42 3.30
CA LEU A 57 1.10 4.81 1.99
C LEU A 57 0.41 3.45 1.83
N TYR A 58 0.31 2.66 2.91
CA TYR A 58 -0.43 1.40 2.91
C TYR A 58 -1.91 1.59 2.56
N LEU A 59 -2.56 2.61 3.14
CA LEU A 59 -3.98 2.89 2.90
C LEU A 59 -4.24 3.47 1.51
N VAL A 60 -3.39 4.38 1.04
CA VAL A 60 -3.54 5.02 -0.29
C VAL A 60 -3.36 3.99 -1.42
N TRP A 61 -2.38 3.09 -1.31
CA TRP A 61 -2.07 2.12 -2.38
C TRP A 61 -2.83 0.81 -2.30
N GLN A 62 -3.80 0.69 -1.39
CA GLN A 62 -4.49 -0.58 -1.16
C GLN A 62 -5.26 -1.10 -2.39
N LYS A 63 -5.77 -0.23 -3.26
CA LYS A 63 -6.54 -0.63 -4.46
C LYS A 63 -5.72 -0.67 -5.74
N ASP A 64 -4.67 0.14 -5.84
CA ASP A 64 -3.90 0.30 -7.08
C ASP A 64 -2.57 -0.46 -7.08
N TYR A 65 -1.90 -0.60 -5.92
CA TYR A 65 -0.57 -1.23 -5.83
C TYR A 65 -0.47 -2.24 -4.66
N PRO A 66 -1.15 -3.39 -4.74
CA PRO A 66 -1.31 -4.32 -3.62
C PRO A 66 0.02 -4.93 -3.15
N LEU A 67 1.00 -5.08 -4.04
CA LEU A 67 2.33 -5.61 -3.72
C LEU A 67 3.20 -4.58 -2.97
N LYS A 68 3.13 -3.30 -3.39
CA LYS A 68 3.84 -2.19 -2.70
C LYS A 68 3.24 -1.92 -1.33
N ALA A 69 1.90 -1.88 -1.25
CA ALA A 69 1.19 -1.68 0.01
C ALA A 69 1.63 -2.72 1.06
N LYS A 70 1.63 -4.02 0.72
CA LYS A 70 2.06 -5.07 1.65
C LYS A 70 3.51 -4.90 2.16
N SER A 71 4.42 -4.39 1.33
CA SER A 71 5.81 -4.10 1.72
C SER A 71 5.89 -2.94 2.73
N CYS A 72 5.21 -1.83 2.45
CA CYS A 72 5.14 -0.66 3.35
C CYS A 72 4.54 -1.02 4.71
N GLY A 73 3.45 -1.79 4.72
CA GLY A 73 2.77 -2.19 5.95
C GLY A 73 3.65 -3.07 6.84
N LYS A 74 4.39 -4.02 6.26
CA LYS A 74 5.36 -4.85 7.00
C LYS A 74 6.52 -4.02 7.54
N GLY A 75 7.04 -3.07 6.76
CA GLY A 75 8.11 -2.17 7.19
C GLY A 75 7.72 -1.25 8.35
N ALA A 76 6.50 -0.69 8.32
CA ALA A 76 5.99 0.13 9.42
C ALA A 76 5.82 -0.69 10.71
N LEU A 77 5.28 -1.91 10.60
CA LEU A 77 5.08 -2.78 11.76
C LEU A 77 6.42 -3.24 12.37
N ILE A 78 7.38 -3.65 11.53
CA ILE A 78 8.70 -4.07 12.02
C ILE A 78 9.41 -2.91 12.72
N GLY A 79 9.35 -1.69 12.17
CA GLY A 79 9.95 -0.51 12.77
C GLY A 79 9.37 -0.16 14.14
N PHE A 80 8.05 -0.19 14.27
CA PHE A 80 7.38 0.06 15.55
C PHE A 80 7.80 -0.95 16.62
N ILE A 81 7.82 -2.24 16.28
CA ILE A 81 8.20 -3.31 17.20
C ILE A 81 9.68 -3.18 17.60
N THR A 82 10.58 -2.99 16.63
CA THR A 82 12.02 -2.85 16.90
C THR A 82 12.32 -1.67 17.81
N ASN A 83 11.63 -0.53 17.62
CA ASN A 83 11.81 0.66 18.47
C ASN A 83 11.38 0.40 19.92
N ILE A 84 10.22 -0.24 20.12
CA ILE A 84 9.74 -0.61 21.46
C ILE A 84 10.71 -1.59 22.15
N VAL A 85 11.12 -2.65 21.45
CA VAL A 85 12.04 -3.66 22.01
C VAL A 85 13.38 -3.04 22.39
N LEU A 86 13.97 -2.23 21.50
CA LEU A 86 15.21 -1.50 21.79
C LEU A 86 15.04 -0.56 22.98
N GLY A 87 13.93 0.19 23.05
CA GLY A 87 13.65 1.11 24.15
C GLY A 87 13.52 0.39 25.50
N ILE A 88 12.85 -0.76 25.54
CA ILE A 88 12.74 -1.58 26.76
C ILE A 88 14.10 -2.14 27.16
N CYS A 89 14.86 -2.71 26.22
CA CYS A 89 16.21 -3.22 26.50
C CYS A 89 17.14 -2.11 26.99
N TYR A 90 17.17 -0.95 26.32
CA TYR A 90 17.93 0.22 26.76
C TYR A 90 17.47 0.70 28.13
N GLY A 91 16.17 0.77 28.39
CA GLY A 91 15.62 1.18 29.68
C GLY A 91 16.04 0.27 30.82
N ILE A 92 16.05 -1.06 30.60
CA ILE A 92 16.51 -2.03 31.59
C ILE A 92 18.02 -1.89 31.83
N LEU A 93 18.82 -1.76 30.77
CA LEU A 93 20.27 -1.56 30.89
C LEU A 93 20.60 -0.26 31.62
N MET A 94 19.92 0.83 31.27
CA MET A 94 20.08 2.12 31.95
C MET A 94 19.63 2.05 33.41
N ALA A 95 18.51 1.40 33.71
CA ALA A 95 18.05 1.22 35.08
C ALA A 95 19.04 0.39 35.91
N ARG A 96 19.59 -0.68 35.33
CA ARG A 96 20.64 -1.50 35.97
C ARG A 96 21.92 -0.69 36.23
N MET A 97 22.37 0.08 35.26
CA MET A 97 23.54 0.96 35.40
C MET A 97 23.32 2.03 36.48
N VAL A 98 22.11 2.61 36.57
CA VAL A 98 21.77 3.61 37.60
C VAL A 98 21.71 2.98 38.99
N LEU A 99 21.14 1.78 39.12
CA LEU A 99 21.06 1.04 40.39
C LEU A 99 22.42 0.56 40.91
N GLU A 100 23.38 0.25 40.02
CA GLU A 100 24.76 -0.10 40.43
C GLU A 100 25.60 1.11 40.83
N HIS A 101 25.19 2.32 40.42
CA HIS A 101 25.91 3.56 40.74
C HIS A 101 25.44 4.20 42.07
N PHE A 102 24.28 3.79 42.59
CA PHE A 102 23.71 4.23 43.88
C PHE A 102 23.98 3.21 44.99
#